data_AF-L2GV79-F1
#
_entry.id   AF-L2GV79-F1
#
_cell.length_a   1.000
_cell.length_b   1.000
_cell.length_c   1.000
_cell.angle_alpha   90.00
_cell.angle_beta   90.00
_cell.angle_gamma   90.00
#
_symmetry.space_group_name_H-M   'P 1'
#
loop_
_entity.id
_entity.type
_entity.pdbx_description
1 polymer ?
#
loop_
_entity_poly.entity_id
_entity_poly.type
_entity_poly.pdbx_seq_one_letter_code
_entity_poly.pdbx_strand_id
1 'polypeptide(L)'
;MASIALPPLLFSPMQINAFDFVAPMPAYFHSTPTSRFYVSSTLANNAEDSNSLKVISNRGVFKHHLEKYFGPLFKHPKCQLVVKVHIFKGTEECFGELVSAVSITVLQVGVPLSYFLVGITLCDAMRMYHLVLRNNCRLIGIFGNGEFDKKWLEVVEVKCREEVERIRGVLNEVMAKR
;
A
#
# COMPACT_ATOMS: atom_id res chain seq x y z
N MET A 1 -22.06 -37.02 50.90
CA MET A 1 -21.94 -35.70 50.22
C MET A 1 -21.06 -35.90 49.01
N ALA A 2 -21.61 -35.86 47.80
CA ALA A 2 -20.86 -36.06 46.56
C ALA A 2 -20.40 -34.70 46.01
N SER A 3 -19.08 -34.54 45.86
CA SER A 3 -18.46 -33.36 45.26
C SER A 3 -18.65 -33.41 43.74
N ILE A 4 -19.36 -32.44 43.17
CA ILE A 4 -19.48 -32.27 41.72
C ILE A 4 -18.26 -31.48 41.27
N ALA A 5 -17.31 -32.16 40.61
CA ALA A 5 -16.23 -31.47 39.89
C ALA A 5 -16.80 -30.90 38.58
N LEU A 6 -16.69 -29.59 38.39
CA LEU A 6 -17.01 -28.92 37.12
C LEU A 6 -16.03 -29.39 36.04
N PRO A 7 -16.49 -29.69 34.80
CA PRO A 7 -15.59 -30.03 33.71
C PRO A 7 -14.74 -28.81 33.30
N PRO A 8 -13.49 -29.03 32.85
CA PRO A 8 -12.64 -27.95 32.38
C PRO A 8 -13.25 -27.29 31.14
N LEU A 9 -13.37 -25.97 31.18
CA LEU A 9 -13.63 -25.13 30.01
C LEU A 9 -12.48 -25.36 29.01
N LEU A 10 -12.74 -26.23 28.03
CA LEU A 10 -11.96 -26.33 26.80
C LEU A 10 -12.05 -24.96 26.11
N PHE A 11 -11.05 -24.11 26.31
CA PHE A 11 -10.78 -23.01 25.41
C PHE A 11 -10.48 -23.62 24.04
N SER A 12 -11.47 -23.64 23.15
CA SER A 12 -11.21 -23.79 21.74
C SER A 12 -10.27 -22.64 21.33
N PRO A 13 -9.18 -22.90 20.57
CA PRO A 13 -8.47 -21.79 19.95
C PRO A 13 -9.48 -21.05 19.08
N MET A 14 -9.58 -19.74 19.32
CA MET A 14 -10.38 -18.83 18.50
C MET A 14 -9.94 -19.06 17.06
N GLN A 15 -10.80 -19.72 16.27
CA GLN A 15 -10.59 -19.83 14.83
C GLN A 15 -10.67 -18.41 14.30
N ILE A 16 -9.51 -17.77 14.16
CA ILE A 16 -9.35 -16.60 13.32
C ILE A 16 -9.70 -17.12 11.93
N ASN A 17 -10.95 -16.89 11.50
CA ASN A 17 -11.30 -16.92 10.09
C ASN A 17 -10.51 -15.78 9.45
N ALA A 18 -9.22 -16.03 9.20
CA ALA A 18 -8.51 -15.36 8.15
C ALA A 18 -9.27 -15.77 6.89
N PHE A 19 -10.24 -14.95 6.51
CA PHE A 19 -10.58 -14.84 5.12
C PHE A 19 -9.31 -14.33 4.47
N ASP A 20 -8.43 -15.25 4.11
CA ASP A 20 -7.46 -15.07 3.05
C ASP A 20 -8.31 -14.85 1.80
N PHE A 21 -8.83 -13.62 1.66
CA PHE A 21 -9.32 -13.13 0.40
C PHE A 21 -8.07 -12.96 -0.46
N VAL A 22 -7.57 -14.08 -0.96
CA VAL A 22 -6.70 -14.11 -2.12
C VAL A 22 -7.62 -13.72 -3.27
N ALA A 23 -7.92 -12.42 -3.37
CA ALA A 23 -8.43 -11.87 -4.61
C ALA A 23 -7.40 -12.32 -5.67
N PRO A 24 -7.80 -13.03 -6.74
CA PRO A 24 -6.92 -13.19 -7.87
C PRO A 24 -6.44 -11.79 -8.26
N MET A 25 -5.14 -11.57 -8.08
CA MET A 25 -4.48 -10.28 -8.26
C MET A 25 -4.95 -9.70 -9.61
N PRO A 26 -5.51 -8.48 -9.69
CA PRO A 26 -6.08 -8.01 -10.95
C PRO A 26 -5.08 -8.10 -12.09
N ALA A 27 -5.58 -8.33 -13.30
CA ALA A 27 -4.76 -8.61 -14.46
C ALA A 27 -3.68 -7.54 -14.78
N TYR A 28 -3.82 -6.33 -14.23
CA TYR A 28 -2.78 -5.30 -14.23
C TYR A 28 -1.44 -5.80 -13.65
N PHE A 29 -1.47 -6.71 -12.68
CA PHE A 29 -0.30 -7.41 -12.14
C PHE A 29 -0.24 -8.90 -12.56
N HIS A 30 -1.23 -9.46 -13.28
CA HIS A 30 -1.02 -10.74 -14.01
C HIS A 30 -0.10 -10.58 -15.21
N SER A 31 0.16 -9.35 -15.68
CA SER A 31 1.22 -9.03 -16.62
C SER A 31 2.42 -8.32 -16.00
N THR A 32 2.45 -8.12 -14.67
CA THR A 32 3.70 -7.91 -13.93
C THR A 32 3.52 -8.28 -12.46
N PRO A 33 3.88 -9.50 -12.02
CA PRO A 33 4.98 -9.52 -11.06
C PRO A 33 6.03 -8.60 -11.67
N THR A 34 6.22 -7.38 -11.15
CA THR A 34 7.50 -6.77 -11.47
C THR A 34 8.50 -7.79 -10.94
N SER A 35 9.57 -8.09 -11.67
CA SER A 35 10.64 -8.99 -11.21
C SER A 35 11.33 -8.49 -9.92
N ARG A 36 10.75 -7.48 -9.28
CA ARG A 36 11.29 -6.54 -8.34
C ARG A 36 10.62 -6.62 -6.97
N PHE A 37 9.28 -6.69 -6.87
CA PHE A 37 8.63 -6.76 -5.55
C PHE A 37 7.22 -7.40 -5.58
N TYR A 38 6.73 -7.73 -4.38
CA TYR A 38 5.38 -8.23 -4.09
C TYR A 38 4.77 -7.41 -2.95
N VAL A 39 3.49 -7.05 -3.08
CA VAL A 39 2.71 -6.32 -2.05
C VAL A 39 1.45 -7.11 -1.74
N SER A 40 1.14 -7.29 -0.47
CA SER A 40 -0.15 -7.81 -0.01
C SER A 40 -0.69 -7.01 1.16
N SER A 41 -2.01 -7.04 1.35
CA SER A 41 -2.69 -6.40 2.47
C SER A 41 -3.61 -7.39 3.17
N THR A 42 -3.77 -7.20 4.48
CA THR A 42 -4.74 -7.91 5.31
C THR A 42 -5.43 -6.89 6.21
N LEU A 43 -6.76 -6.92 6.26
CA LEU A 43 -7.54 -6.10 7.17
C LEU A 43 -7.95 -6.96 8.38
N ALA A 44 -7.42 -6.63 9.55
CA ALA A 44 -7.82 -7.24 10.80
C ALA A 44 -8.83 -6.35 11.53
N ASN A 45 -9.96 -6.92 11.91
CA ASN A 45 -10.98 -6.26 12.74
C ASN A 45 -10.71 -6.54 14.22
N ASN A 46 -11.17 -5.64 15.09
CA ASN A 46 -10.99 -5.70 16.54
C ASN A 46 -9.51 -5.67 16.99
N ALA A 47 -8.70 -4.82 16.34
CA ALA A 47 -7.33 -4.60 16.79
C ALA A 47 -7.32 -3.94 18.17
N GLU A 48 -6.66 -4.59 19.13
CA GLU A 48 -6.38 -4.05 20.47
C GLU A 48 -5.33 -2.92 20.42
N ASP A 49 -4.55 -2.89 19.35
CA ASP A 49 -3.44 -1.97 19.13
C ASP A 49 -3.95 -0.60 18.61
N SER A 50 -3.39 0.49 19.13
CA SER A 50 -3.76 1.86 18.70
C SER A 50 -3.25 2.20 17.30
N ASN A 51 -2.33 1.40 16.76
CA ASN A 51 -1.78 1.57 15.43
C ASN A 51 -2.66 0.88 14.38
N SER A 52 -3.41 1.71 13.69
CA SER A 52 -4.31 1.31 12.61
C SER A 52 -3.54 0.82 11.36
N LEU A 53 -2.34 1.32 11.08
CA LEU A 53 -1.51 0.83 9.95
C LEU A 53 -0.24 0.12 10.46
N LYS A 54 0.05 -1.05 9.88
CA LYS A 54 1.32 -1.77 10.09
C LYS A 54 1.96 -2.12 8.75
N VAL A 55 3.15 -1.60 8.48
CA VAL A 55 3.92 -1.96 7.27
C VAL A 55 5.04 -2.93 7.64
N ILE A 56 5.05 -4.09 7.00
CA ILE A 56 6.10 -5.10 7.13
C ILE A 56 6.88 -5.09 5.82
N SER A 57 8.16 -4.70 5.87
CA SER A 57 9.02 -4.69 4.68
C SER A 57 10.37 -5.33 4.99
N ASN A 58 10.93 -6.06 4.02
CA ASN A 58 12.31 -6.54 4.07
C ASN A 58 13.34 -5.42 3.80
N ARG A 59 12.91 -4.17 3.56
CA ARG A 59 13.77 -2.97 3.53
C ARG A 59 13.23 -1.85 4.41
N GLY A 60 14.04 -1.43 5.39
CA GLY A 60 13.65 -0.43 6.40
C GLY A 60 13.30 0.95 5.84
N VAL A 61 14.01 1.43 4.82
CA VAL A 61 13.78 2.77 4.22
C VAL A 61 12.37 2.88 3.64
N PHE A 62 11.90 1.87 2.90
CA PHE A 62 10.57 1.90 2.31
C PHE A 62 9.47 1.78 3.36
N LYS A 63 9.69 1.00 4.43
CA LYS A 63 8.76 0.94 5.56
C LYS A 63 8.46 2.34 6.10
N HIS A 64 9.51 3.11 6.42
CA HIS A 64 9.35 4.45 6.99
C HIS A 64 8.54 5.39 6.08
N HIS A 65 8.87 5.42 4.78
CA HIS A 65 8.16 6.28 3.83
C HIS A 65 6.70 5.85 3.62
N LEU A 66 6.44 4.53 3.51
CA LEU A 66 5.07 4.04 3.37
C LEU A 66 4.23 4.36 4.61
N GLU A 67 4.75 4.17 5.81
CA GLU A 67 4.05 4.55 7.06
C GLU A 67 3.80 6.06 7.13
N LYS A 68 4.78 6.89 6.72
CA LYS A 68 4.63 8.34 6.66
C LYS A 68 3.48 8.78 5.74
N TYR A 69 3.35 8.17 4.55
CA TYR A 69 2.35 8.60 3.57
C TYR A 69 0.97 7.96 3.77
N PHE A 70 0.91 6.68 4.16
CA PHE A 70 -0.35 5.95 4.34
C PHE A 70 -0.90 6.03 5.77
N GLY A 71 -0.07 6.25 6.79
CA GLY A 71 -0.52 6.37 8.18
C GLY A 71 -1.62 7.41 8.39
N PRO A 72 -1.51 8.63 7.81
CA PRO A 72 -2.57 9.64 7.91
C PRO A 72 -3.88 9.24 7.19
N LEU A 73 -3.81 8.37 6.19
CA LEU A 73 -4.97 7.90 5.41
C LEU A 73 -5.78 6.83 6.13
N PHE A 74 -5.13 6.09 7.02
CA PHE A 74 -5.73 4.95 7.69
C PHE A 74 -5.88 5.26 9.19
N LYS A 75 -6.98 5.94 9.56
CA LYS A 75 -7.33 6.26 10.95
C LYS A 75 -8.65 5.60 11.33
N HIS A 76 -8.68 4.27 11.29
CA HIS A 76 -9.87 3.48 11.59
C HIS A 76 -9.74 2.87 12.98
N PRO A 77 -10.49 3.34 13.99
CA PRO A 77 -10.45 2.75 15.32
C PRO A 77 -10.91 1.29 15.25
N LYS A 78 -10.22 0.40 15.95
CA LYS A 78 -10.47 -1.06 16.00
C LYS A 78 -10.20 -1.83 14.71
N CYS A 79 -9.64 -1.20 13.68
CA CYS A 79 -9.18 -1.90 12.48
C CYS A 79 -7.67 -1.73 12.33
N GLN A 80 -6.96 -2.83 12.07
CA GLN A 80 -5.54 -2.79 11.71
C GLN A 80 -5.37 -3.28 10.27
N LEU A 81 -4.86 -2.40 9.42
CA LEU A 81 -4.41 -2.74 8.08
C LEU A 81 -2.94 -3.14 8.15
N VAL A 82 -2.66 -4.40 7.80
CA VAL A 82 -1.29 -4.89 7.66
C VAL A 82 -0.94 -4.91 6.19
N VAL A 83 0.08 -4.14 5.79
CA VAL A 83 0.64 -4.15 4.43
C VAL A 83 1.99 -4.84 4.47
N LYS A 84 2.14 -5.93 3.71
CA LYS A 84 3.39 -6.67 3.57
C LYS A 84 4.03 -6.32 2.22
N VAL A 85 5.29 -5.93 2.25
CA VAL A 85 6.09 -5.58 1.07
C VAL A 85 7.33 -6.47 1.04
N HIS A 86 7.47 -7.25 -0.01
CA HIS A 86 8.65 -8.09 -0.21
C HIS A 86 9.36 -7.67 -1.50
N ILE A 87 10.61 -7.20 -1.38
CA ILE A 87 11.40 -6.76 -2.54
C ILE A 87 12.37 -7.88 -2.91
N PHE A 88 12.22 -8.42 -4.12
CA PHE A 88 13.07 -9.45 -4.71
C PHE A 88 14.30 -8.85 -5.41
N LYS A 89 14.10 -7.76 -6.16
CA LYS A 89 15.14 -7.04 -6.94
C LYS A 89 14.78 -5.55 -7.01
N GLY A 90 15.75 -4.66 -6.90
CA GLY A 90 15.49 -3.22 -7.03
C GLY A 90 16.25 -2.38 -6.02
N THR A 91 16.54 -1.14 -6.42
CA THR A 91 17.12 -0.07 -5.62
C THR A 91 15.99 0.84 -5.13
N GLU A 92 16.30 2.08 -4.74
CA GLU A 92 15.30 3.10 -4.41
C GLU A 92 14.37 3.42 -5.59
N GLU A 93 14.79 3.11 -6.82
CA GLU A 93 14.07 3.39 -8.07
C GLU A 93 12.63 2.85 -8.11
N CYS A 94 12.33 1.74 -7.43
CA CYS A 94 11.00 1.15 -7.46
C CYS A 94 10.00 1.79 -6.47
N PHE A 95 10.40 2.81 -5.72
CA PHE A 95 9.54 3.38 -4.67
C PHE A 95 8.22 3.96 -5.22
N GLY A 96 8.25 4.66 -6.37
CA GLY A 96 7.03 5.17 -6.99
C GLY A 96 6.04 4.06 -7.34
N GLU A 97 6.53 3.00 -7.99
CA GLU A 97 5.75 1.80 -8.30
C GLU A 97 5.18 1.17 -7.03
N LEU A 98 5.98 1.11 -5.96
CA LEU A 98 5.60 0.54 -4.68
C LEU A 98 4.45 1.32 -4.02
N VAL A 99 4.47 2.65 -4.03
CA VAL A 99 3.37 3.47 -3.50
C VAL A 99 2.07 3.20 -4.25
N SER A 100 2.12 3.15 -5.58
CA SER A 100 0.95 2.86 -6.42
C SER A 100 0.42 1.44 -6.17
N ALA A 101 1.32 0.45 -6.03
CA ALA A 101 0.95 -0.92 -5.70
C ALA A 101 0.26 -1.01 -4.33
N VAL A 102 0.82 -0.36 -3.30
CA VAL A 102 0.19 -0.32 -1.98
C VAL A 102 -1.20 0.31 -2.06
N SER A 103 -1.38 1.44 -2.74
CA SER A 103 -2.71 2.05 -2.91
C SER A 103 -3.74 1.10 -3.51
N ILE A 104 -3.37 0.39 -4.58
CA ILE A 104 -4.24 -0.59 -5.24
C ILE A 104 -4.59 -1.73 -4.27
N THR A 105 -3.59 -2.28 -3.59
CA THR A 105 -3.75 -3.40 -2.66
C THR A 105 -4.56 -3.02 -1.41
N VAL A 106 -4.44 -1.78 -0.92
CA VAL A 106 -5.30 -1.31 0.19
C VAL A 106 -6.76 -1.17 -0.25
N LEU A 107 -7.01 -0.64 -1.46
CA LEU A 107 -8.39 -0.50 -1.96
C LEU A 107 -9.07 -1.85 -2.22
N GLN A 108 -8.31 -2.86 -2.64
CA GLN A 108 -8.83 -4.21 -2.87
C GLN A 108 -9.39 -4.88 -1.63
N VAL A 109 -8.79 -4.66 -0.46
CA VAL A 109 -9.32 -5.19 0.81
C VAL A 109 -10.52 -4.41 1.35
N GLY A 110 -11.05 -3.47 0.54
CA GLY A 110 -12.30 -2.77 0.82
C GLY A 110 -12.18 -1.68 1.88
N VAL A 111 -10.96 -1.23 2.17
CA VAL A 111 -10.71 -0.13 3.10
C VAL A 111 -11.17 1.19 2.47
N PRO A 112 -12.07 1.96 3.14
CA PRO A 112 -12.41 3.28 2.68
C PRO A 112 -11.22 4.23 2.90
N LEU A 113 -10.69 4.76 1.79
CA LEU A 113 -9.68 5.82 1.76
C LEU A 113 -10.30 7.12 1.28
N SER A 114 -9.93 8.25 1.89
CA SER A 114 -10.37 9.57 1.47
C SER A 114 -9.80 9.99 0.10
N TYR A 115 -8.65 9.43 -0.26
CA TYR A 115 -8.02 9.51 -1.58
C TYR A 115 -6.99 8.38 -1.71
N PHE A 116 -6.66 7.98 -2.94
CA PHE A 116 -5.55 7.07 -3.20
C PHE A 116 -4.27 7.83 -3.50
N LEU A 117 -3.14 7.17 -3.28
CA LEU A 117 -1.82 7.71 -3.58
C LEU A 117 -1.27 7.12 -4.88
N VAL A 118 -0.57 7.95 -5.62
CA VAL A 118 0.16 7.56 -6.83
C VAL A 118 1.61 7.93 -6.61
N GLY A 119 2.50 6.95 -6.74
CA GLY A 119 3.93 7.17 -6.68
C GLY A 119 4.53 7.22 -8.08
N ILE A 120 5.47 8.14 -8.26
CA ILE A 120 6.23 8.27 -9.50
C ILE A 120 7.69 8.35 -9.13
N THR A 121 8.49 7.48 -9.74
CA THR A 121 9.94 7.63 -9.72
C THR A 121 10.38 8.24 -11.05
N LEU A 122 11.09 9.36 -10.97
CA LEU A 122 11.81 9.95 -12.11
C LEU A 122 13.29 9.68 -11.89
N CYS A 123 13.91 8.97 -12.83
CA CYS A 123 15.34 8.67 -12.78
C CYS A 123 15.98 9.15 -14.08
N ASP A 124 17.09 9.88 -13.97
CA ASP A 124 18.03 10.14 -15.05
C ASP A 124 19.46 9.77 -14.58
N ALA A 125 20.48 10.06 -15.40
CA ALA A 125 21.87 9.69 -15.10
C ALA A 125 22.44 10.35 -13.84
N MET A 126 21.86 11.46 -13.37
CA MET A 126 22.38 12.29 -12.28
C MET A 126 21.34 12.57 -11.18
N ARG A 127 20.07 12.23 -11.39
CA ARG A 127 18.94 12.64 -10.56
C ARG A 127 17.97 11.49 -10.35
N MET A 128 17.49 11.35 -9.12
CA MET A 128 16.42 10.43 -8.77
C MET A 128 15.43 11.18 -7.89
N TYR A 129 14.17 11.21 -8.31
CA TYR A 129 13.07 11.81 -7.54
C TYR A 129 11.95 10.81 -7.36
N HIS A 130 11.44 10.75 -6.15
CA HIS A 130 10.22 10.04 -5.81
C HIS A 130 9.15 11.07 -5.47
N LEU A 131 8.10 11.08 -6.27
CA LEU A 131 6.94 11.94 -6.10
C LEU A 131 5.80 11.09 -5.55
N VAL A 132 5.11 11.61 -4.56
CA VAL A 132 3.87 11.02 -4.04
C VAL A 132 2.75 12.02 -4.25
N LEU A 133 1.78 11.61 -5.06
CA LEU A 133 0.64 12.40 -5.50
C LEU A 133 -0.64 11.81 -4.91
N ARG A 134 -1.65 12.66 -4.71
CA ARG A 134 -3.03 12.21 -4.54
C ARG A 134 -3.66 11.91 -5.90
N ASN A 135 -4.80 11.24 -5.89
CA ASN A 135 -5.65 11.00 -7.06
C ASN A 135 -6.04 12.25 -7.86
N ASN A 136 -5.99 13.44 -7.28
CA ASN A 136 -6.25 14.72 -7.95
C ASN A 136 -4.96 15.44 -8.41
N CYS A 137 -3.87 14.70 -8.59
CA CYS A 137 -2.55 15.22 -8.98
C CYS A 137 -1.91 16.19 -7.96
N ARG A 138 -2.46 16.32 -6.75
CA ARG A 138 -1.83 17.13 -5.70
C ARG A 138 -0.60 16.42 -5.15
N LEU A 139 0.58 17.05 -5.27
CA LEU A 139 1.81 16.59 -4.66
C LEU A 139 1.74 16.67 -3.13
N ILE A 140 2.10 15.58 -2.45
CA ILE A 140 2.16 15.49 -0.97
C ILE A 140 3.51 15.06 -0.44
N GLY A 141 4.39 14.59 -1.31
CA GLY A 141 5.71 14.14 -0.93
C GLY A 141 6.66 14.21 -2.11
N ILE A 142 7.87 14.69 -1.83
CA ILE A 142 9.01 14.62 -2.72
C ILE A 142 10.24 14.26 -1.90
N PHE A 143 11.04 13.33 -2.40
CA PHE A 143 12.35 13.02 -1.85
C PHE A 143 13.24 12.43 -2.94
N GLY A 144 14.55 12.55 -2.79
CA GLY A 144 15.51 12.18 -3.81
C GLY A 144 16.68 13.15 -3.88
N ASN A 145 17.46 13.05 -4.95
CA ASN A 145 18.64 13.88 -5.21
C ASN A 145 18.56 14.56 -6.57
N GLY A 146 19.11 15.78 -6.63
CA GLY A 146 19.18 16.60 -7.84
C GLY A 146 18.49 17.96 -7.69
N GLU A 147 18.72 18.83 -8.68
CA GLU A 147 18.03 20.11 -8.82
C GLU A 147 16.96 20.04 -9.94
N PHE A 148 15.87 20.79 -9.75
CA PHE A 148 14.83 20.99 -10.76
C PHE A 148 15.11 22.24 -11.56
N ASP A 149 15.21 22.10 -12.88
CA ASP A 149 15.06 23.24 -13.79
C ASP A 149 13.59 23.38 -14.24
N LYS A 150 13.23 24.58 -14.72
CA LYS A 150 11.84 24.91 -15.10
C LYS A 150 11.29 23.99 -16.20
N LYS A 151 12.11 23.64 -17.19
CA LYS A 151 11.70 22.74 -18.28
C LYS A 151 11.40 21.34 -17.74
N TRP A 152 12.18 20.89 -16.77
CA TRP A 152 11.98 19.61 -16.11
C TRP A 152 10.68 19.57 -15.31
N LEU A 153 10.31 20.66 -14.62
CA LEU A 153 9.04 20.74 -13.89
C LEU A 153 7.82 20.58 -14.80
N GLU A 154 7.84 21.15 -16.00
CA GLU A 154 6.75 20.99 -16.98
C GLU A 154 6.60 19.52 -17.43
N VAL A 155 7.73 18.84 -17.69
CA VAL A 155 7.74 17.41 -18.02
C VAL A 155 7.25 16.55 -16.85
N VAL A 156 7.67 16.89 -15.62
CA VAL A 156 7.22 16.22 -14.39
C VAL A 156 5.71 16.34 -14.26
N GLU A 157 5.13 17.52 -14.47
CA GLU A 157 3.70 17.74 -14.32
C GLU A 157 2.87 16.90 -15.30
N VAL A 158 3.30 16.81 -16.56
CA VAL A 158 2.64 15.97 -17.57
C VAL A 158 2.70 14.50 -17.17
N LYS A 159 3.89 13.99 -16.82
CA LYS A 159 4.06 12.61 -16.34
C LYS A 159 3.22 12.31 -15.10
N CYS A 160 3.10 13.29 -14.19
CA CYS A 160 2.27 13.16 -13.00
C CYS A 160 0.79 12.96 -13.34
N ARG A 161 0.27 13.74 -14.29
CA ARG A 161 -1.12 13.61 -14.73
C ARG A 161 -1.37 12.27 -15.43
N GLU A 162 -0.50 11.89 -16.34
CA GLU A 162 -0.60 10.62 -17.07
C GLU A 162 -0.63 9.43 -16.12
N GLU A 163 0.31 9.37 -15.16
CA GLU A 163 0.37 8.25 -14.23
C GLU A 163 -0.86 8.21 -13.30
N VAL A 164 -1.33 9.37 -12.84
CA VAL A 164 -2.52 9.44 -11.99
C VAL A 164 -3.75 8.93 -12.73
N GLU A 165 -3.96 9.34 -13.99
CA GLU A 165 -5.07 8.84 -14.81
C GLU A 165 -4.93 7.35 -15.13
N ARG A 166 -3.71 6.89 -15.38
CA ARG A 166 -3.41 5.48 -15.59
C ARG A 166 -3.79 4.62 -14.37
N ILE A 167 -3.35 5.01 -13.18
CA ILE A 167 -3.69 4.31 -11.93
C ILE A 167 -5.19 4.43 -11.62
N ARG A 168 -5.81 5.57 -11.91
CA ARG A 168 -7.26 5.75 -11.78
C ARG A 168 -8.02 4.75 -12.64
N GLY A 169 -7.60 4.55 -13.89
CA GLY A 169 -8.17 3.54 -14.80
C GLY A 169 -8.11 2.14 -14.19
N VAL A 170 -6.93 1.74 -13.68
CA VAL A 170 -6.75 0.44 -13.01
C VAL A 170 -7.67 0.30 -11.80
N LEU A 171 -7.78 1.34 -10.97
CA LEU A 171 -8.65 1.31 -9.79
C LEU A 171 -10.12 1.19 -10.16
N ASN A 172 -10.57 1.88 -11.21
CA ASN A 172 -11.93 1.76 -11.71
C ASN A 172 -12.23 0.34 -12.20
N GLU A 173 -11.30 -0.31 -12.90
CA GLU A 173 -11.45 -1.72 -13.31
C GLU A 173 -11.51 -2.68 -12.12
N VAL A 174 -10.70 -2.43 -11.08
CA VAL A 174 -10.72 -3.23 -9.84
C VAL A 174 -12.06 -3.07 -9.13
N MET A 175 -12.57 -1.84 -9.04
CA MET A 175 -13.85 -1.55 -8.42
C MET A 175 -15.04 -2.12 -9.21
N ALA A 176 -15.00 -2.11 -10.54
CA ALA A 176 -16.08 -2.64 -11.38
C ALA A 176 -16.24 -4.17 -11.31
N LYS A 177 -15.19 -4.89 -10.88
CA LYS A 177 -15.20 -6.35 -10.70
C LYS A 177 -15.69 -6.80 -9.32
N ARG A 178 -16.02 -5.85 -8.44
CA ARG A 178 -16.50 -6.07 -7.08
C ARG A 178 -17.98 -5.74 -6.97
#